data_AF-A0A430QYR2-F1
#
_entry.id   AF-A0A430QYR2-F1
#
_cell.length_a   1.000
_cell.length_b   1.000
_cell.length_c   1.000
_cell.angle_alpha   90.00
_cell.angle_beta   90.00
_cell.angle_gamma   90.00
#
_symmetry.space_group_name_H-M   'P 1'
#
loop_
_entity.id
_entity.type
_entity.pdbx_description
1 polymer ?
#
loop_
_entity_poly.entity_id
_entity_poly.type
_entity_poly.pdbx_seq_one_letter_code
_entity_poly.pdbx_strand_id
1 'polypeptide(L)'
;MAGLAFFRDEKREVLNPDIFTQAKQVAEAIAKEGRVKSSQFRNYFAELRALENRFLKERRTDPERAFQKLVPQLELLKAKLAYNTRANGPLKGANAFVGFLDEALDAGKRSPEDFLAMMKYVEAVLAYFYAKAR
;
A
#
# COMPACT_ATOMS: atom_id res chain seq x y z
N MET A 1 -5.60 10.03 -15.29
CA MET A 1 -4.64 10.19 -14.17
C MET A 1 -3.47 9.26 -14.47
N ALA A 2 -2.24 9.77 -14.55
CA ALA A 2 -1.08 8.89 -14.59
C ALA A 2 -1.02 8.15 -13.24
N GLY A 3 -1.07 6.81 -13.26
CA GLY A 3 -1.06 6.04 -12.02
C GLY A 3 0.31 6.08 -11.33
N LEU A 4 0.33 5.81 -10.02
CA LEU A 4 1.55 5.68 -9.22
C LEU A 4 2.60 4.81 -9.94
N ALA A 5 3.82 5.35 -10.09
CA ALA A 5 4.96 4.70 -10.72
C ALA A 5 6.13 4.66 -9.74
N PHE A 6 6.62 3.47 -9.42
CA PHE A 6 7.61 3.29 -8.35
C PHE A 6 9.06 3.50 -8.79
N PHE A 7 9.36 3.30 -10.08
CA PHE A 7 10.71 3.25 -10.60
C PHE A 7 11.03 4.45 -11.47
N ARG A 8 12.25 4.99 -11.31
CA ARG A 8 12.85 5.94 -12.26
C ARG A 8 13.49 5.18 -13.43
N ASP A 9 13.97 3.98 -13.16
CA ASP A 9 14.53 3.05 -14.15
C ASP A 9 14.06 1.64 -13.79
N GLU A 10 13.05 1.15 -14.50
CA GLU A 10 12.46 -0.18 -14.28
C GLU A 10 13.48 -1.30 -14.56
N LYS A 11 14.35 -1.13 -15.56
CA LYS A 11 15.34 -2.15 -15.96
C LYS A 11 16.41 -2.39 -14.91
N ARG A 12 16.67 -1.39 -14.08
CA ARG A 12 17.68 -1.42 -13.01
C ARG A 12 17.04 -1.47 -11.62
N GLU A 13 15.71 -1.58 -11.54
CA GLU A 13 14.95 -1.54 -10.28
C GLU A 13 15.29 -0.31 -9.41
N VAL A 14 15.65 0.82 -10.04
CA VAL A 14 16.00 2.04 -9.30
C VAL A 14 14.71 2.75 -8.92
N LEU A 15 14.38 2.71 -7.63
CA LEU A 15 13.23 3.41 -7.07
C LEU A 15 13.32 4.91 -7.35
N ASN A 16 12.19 5.52 -7.68
CA ASN A 16 12.08 6.95 -7.81
C ASN A 16 12.17 7.61 -6.41
N PRO A 17 13.21 8.41 -6.10
CA PRO A 17 13.33 9.05 -4.79
C PRO A 17 12.14 9.96 -4.44
N ASP A 18 11.49 10.54 -5.45
CA ASP A 18 10.36 11.44 -5.28
C ASP A 18 9.15 10.74 -4.64
N ILE A 19 9.09 9.41 -4.70
CA ILE A 19 8.02 8.64 -4.07
C ILE A 19 8.04 8.75 -2.54
N PHE A 20 9.22 8.97 -1.94
CA PHE A 20 9.33 9.18 -0.51
C PHE A 20 8.93 10.60 -0.10
N THR A 21 9.10 11.57 -1.00
CA THR A 21 8.55 12.93 -0.84
C THR A 21 7.02 12.88 -0.93
N GLN A 22 6.47 12.14 -1.89
CA GLN A 22 5.02 11.90 -2.00
C GLN A 22 4.48 11.17 -0.76
N ALA A 23 5.22 10.19 -0.23
CA ALA A 23 4.80 9.45 0.96
C ALA A 23 4.54 10.36 2.16
N LYS A 24 5.38 11.37 2.36
CA LYS A 24 5.19 12.39 3.40
C LYS A 24 3.92 13.21 3.18
N GLN A 25 3.68 13.67 1.95
CA GLN A 25 2.49 14.46 1.62
C GLN A 25 1.20 13.67 1.84
N VAL A 26 1.18 12.40 1.43
CA VAL A 26 0.06 11.49 1.65
C VAL A 26 -0.17 11.27 3.13
N ALA A 27 0.88 11.02 3.91
CA ALA A 27 0.76 10.87 5.36
C ALA A 27 0.18 12.12 6.05
N GLU A 28 0.60 13.32 5.62
CA GLU A 28 0.07 14.58 6.11
C GLU A 28 -1.41 14.77 5.75
N ALA A 29 -1.83 14.39 4.54
CA ALA A 29 -3.23 14.42 4.13
C ALA A 29 -4.10 13.47 4.97
N ILE A 30 -3.62 12.24 5.22
CA ILE A 30 -4.32 11.25 6.06
C ILE A 30 -4.45 11.77 7.51
N ALA A 31 -3.36 12.31 8.07
CA ALA A 31 -3.37 12.87 9.43
C ALA A 31 -4.32 14.07 9.55
N LYS A 32 -4.31 14.97 8.55
CA LYS A 32 -5.18 16.15 8.51
C LYS A 32 -6.67 15.77 8.42
N GLU A 33 -7.01 14.71 7.68
CA GLU A 33 -8.39 14.24 7.59
C GLU A 33 -8.89 13.72 8.95
N GLY A 34 -8.01 13.16 9.77
CA GLY A 34 -8.32 12.77 11.16
C GLY A 34 -9.34 11.63 11.28
N ARG A 35 -9.60 10.91 10.18
CA ARG A 35 -10.61 9.84 10.10
C ARG A 35 -10.03 8.44 10.29
N VAL A 36 -8.70 8.31 10.35
CA VAL A 36 -8.02 7.02 10.48
C VAL A 36 -7.25 6.96 11.79
N LYS A 37 -7.51 5.93 12.57
CA LYS A 37 -6.76 5.60 13.78
C LYS A 37 -5.46 4.90 13.43
N SER A 38 -4.43 5.12 14.24
CA SER A 38 -3.14 4.42 14.20
C SER A 38 -3.25 2.90 14.15
N SER A 39 -4.22 2.30 14.82
CA SER A 39 -4.47 0.86 14.80
C SER A 39 -5.05 0.39 13.46
N GLN A 40 -5.91 1.18 12.81
CA GLN A 40 -6.50 0.81 11.52
C GLN A 40 -5.42 0.74 10.44
N PHE A 41 -4.58 1.77 10.34
CA PHE A 41 -3.47 1.75 9.39
C PHE A 41 -2.51 0.59 9.70
N ARG A 42 -2.14 0.38 10.97
CA ARG A 42 -1.28 -0.75 11.37
C ARG A 42 -1.83 -2.09 10.94
N ASN A 43 -3.14 -2.31 11.09
CA ASN A 43 -3.78 -3.58 10.77
C ASN A 43 -3.70 -3.88 9.26
N TYR A 44 -3.94 -2.88 8.41
CA TYR A 44 -3.77 -3.03 6.96
C TYR A 44 -2.31 -3.32 6.59
N PHE A 45 -1.36 -2.61 7.18
CA PHE A 45 0.06 -2.85 6.91
C PHE A 45 0.53 -4.22 7.41
N ALA A 46 0.01 -4.69 8.55
CA ALA A 46 0.31 -6.04 9.06
C ALA A 46 -0.21 -7.14 8.12
N GLU A 47 -1.40 -6.96 7.54
CA GLU A 47 -1.95 -7.88 6.53
C GLU A 47 -1.07 -7.89 5.27
N LEU A 48 -0.66 -6.72 4.78
CA LEU A 48 0.29 -6.59 3.67
C LEU A 48 1.65 -7.26 3.96
N ARG A 49 2.21 -7.05 5.15
CA ARG A 49 3.46 -7.71 5.58
C ARG A 49 3.34 -9.22 5.64
N ALA A 50 2.18 -9.75 6.05
CA ALA A 50 1.93 -11.18 6.04
C ALA A 50 1.89 -11.74 4.60
N LEU A 51 1.29 -11.01 3.66
CA LEU A 51 1.29 -11.36 2.24
C LEU A 51 2.70 -11.29 1.64
N GLU A 52 3.47 -10.25 1.96
CA GLU A 52 4.86 -10.10 1.53
C GLU A 52 5.72 -11.26 2.02
N ASN A 53 5.65 -11.61 3.30
CA ASN A 53 6.40 -12.74 3.85
C ASN A 53 6.08 -14.06 3.15
N ARG A 54 4.79 -14.29 2.85
CA ARG A 54 4.36 -15.47 2.10
C ARG A 54 4.91 -15.46 0.68
N PHE A 55 4.78 -14.34 -0.03
CA PHE A 55 5.30 -14.15 -1.37
C PHE A 55 6.82 -14.39 -1.44
N LEU A 56 7.58 -13.77 -0.53
CA LEU A 56 9.04 -13.92 -0.43
C LEU A 56 9.49 -15.36 -0.16
N LYS A 57 8.67 -16.14 0.55
CA LYS A 57 8.91 -17.58 0.78
C LYS A 57 8.60 -18.40 -0.48
N GLU A 58 7.41 -18.25 -1.04
CA GLU A 58 6.93 -19.04 -2.18
C GLU A 58 7.72 -18.76 -3.46
N ARG A 59 8.13 -17.51 -3.69
CA ARG A 59 8.89 -17.12 -4.89
C ARG A 59 10.26 -17.77 -5.01
N ARG A 60 10.80 -18.34 -3.93
CA ARG A 60 12.09 -19.07 -3.96
C ARG A 60 11.99 -20.37 -4.75
N THR A 61 10.79 -20.93 -4.85
CA THR A 61 10.53 -22.20 -5.53
C THR A 61 9.87 -21.96 -6.89
N ASP A 62 8.85 -21.11 -6.93
CA ASP A 62 8.08 -20.82 -8.13
C ASP A 62 7.66 -19.34 -8.13
N PRO A 63 8.53 -18.45 -8.66
CA PRO A 63 8.30 -17.01 -8.67
C PRO A 63 6.99 -16.60 -9.33
N GLU A 64 6.68 -17.18 -10.48
CA GLU A 64 5.51 -16.82 -11.28
C GLU A 64 4.23 -17.22 -10.55
N ARG A 65 4.14 -18.48 -10.08
CA ARG A 65 2.97 -18.95 -9.34
C ARG A 65 2.79 -18.22 -8.01
N ALA A 66 3.88 -17.84 -7.33
CA ALA A 66 3.81 -17.05 -6.11
C ALA A 66 3.15 -15.70 -6.35
N PHE A 67 3.50 -15.03 -7.45
CA PHE A 67 2.88 -13.74 -7.82
C PHE A 67 1.43 -13.92 -8.26
N GLN A 68 1.12 -14.93 -9.08
CA GLN A 68 -0.26 -15.24 -9.49
C GLN A 68 -1.19 -15.49 -8.29
N LYS A 69 -0.68 -16.08 -7.20
CA LYS A 69 -1.44 -16.25 -5.95
C LYS A 69 -1.57 -14.96 -5.13
N LEU A 70 -0.59 -14.07 -5.21
CA LEU A 70 -0.57 -12.80 -4.48
C LEU A 70 -1.64 -11.83 -5.02
N VAL A 71 -1.76 -11.71 -6.35
CA VAL A 71 -2.65 -10.73 -6.99
C VAL A 71 -4.11 -10.83 -6.48
N PRO A 72 -4.76 -12.00 -6.43
CA PRO A 72 -6.11 -12.13 -5.86
C PRO A 72 -6.21 -11.71 -4.39
N GLN A 73 -5.15 -11.88 -3.59
CA GLN A 73 -5.14 -11.44 -2.19
C GLN A 73 -5.10 -9.91 -2.08
N LEU A 74 -4.37 -9.24 -2.98
CA LEU A 74 -4.35 -7.78 -3.06
C LEU A 74 -5.73 -7.24 -3.50
N GLU A 75 -6.40 -7.91 -4.45
CA GLU A 75 -7.77 -7.56 -4.84
C GLU A 75 -8.77 -7.75 -3.70
N LEU A 76 -8.63 -8.83 -2.92
CA LEU A 76 -9.46 -9.05 -1.74
C LEU A 76 -9.24 -7.94 -0.70
N LEU A 77 -8.00 -7.49 -0.51
CA LEU A 77 -7.70 -6.38 0.39
C LEU A 77 -8.30 -5.06 -0.08
N LYS A 78 -8.29 -4.81 -1.41
CA LYS A 78 -8.98 -3.68 -2.04
C LYS A 78 -10.49 -3.74 -1.83
N ALA A 79 -11.10 -4.91 -1.98
CA ALA A 79 -12.53 -5.11 -1.71
C ALA A 79 -12.87 -4.85 -0.22
N LYS A 80 -12.03 -5.32 0.72
CA LYS A 80 -12.18 -5.02 2.16
C LYS A 80 -12.07 -3.52 2.44
N LEU A 81 -11.13 -2.84 1.79
CA LEU A 81 -10.95 -1.39 1.89
C LEU A 81 -12.24 -0.66 1.46
N ALA A 82 -12.77 -0.99 0.29
CA ALA A 82 -14.03 -0.41 -0.21
C ALA A 82 -15.21 -0.68 0.73
N TYR A 83 -15.38 -1.92 1.20
CA TYR A 83 -16.44 -2.28 2.13
C TYR A 83 -16.40 -1.45 3.43
N ASN A 84 -15.19 -1.18 3.94
CA ASN A 84 -14.99 -0.41 5.17
C ASN A 84 -15.36 1.07 5.04
N THR A 85 -15.60 1.58 3.82
CA THR A 85 -16.03 2.97 3.57
C THR A 85 -17.54 3.20 3.68
N ARG A 86 -18.34 2.13 3.81
CA ARG A 86 -19.81 2.19 3.93
C ARG A 86 -20.28 3.17 5.02
N ALA A 87 -21.56 3.55 4.99
CA ALA A 87 -22.12 4.59 5.86
C ALA A 87 -21.89 4.39 7.38
N ASN A 88 -21.78 3.14 7.85
CA ASN A 88 -21.46 2.80 9.25
C ASN A 88 -20.10 2.08 9.37
N GLY A 89 -19.25 2.21 8.35
CA GLY A 89 -17.97 1.54 8.24
C GLY A 89 -16.86 2.29 9.00
N PRO A 90 -15.79 1.58 9.39
CA PRO A 90 -14.70 2.14 10.17
C PRO A 90 -13.85 3.15 9.39
N LEU A 91 -13.94 3.20 8.05
CA LEU A 91 -13.23 4.13 7.18
C LEU A 91 -14.17 5.13 6.51
N LYS A 92 -15.37 5.34 7.09
CA LYS A 92 -16.31 6.34 6.57
C LYS A 92 -15.65 7.72 6.50
N GLY A 93 -15.58 8.26 5.27
CA GLY A 93 -15.02 9.58 5.01
C GLY A 93 -13.50 9.66 5.18
N ALA A 94 -12.78 8.54 5.22
CA ALA A 94 -11.31 8.48 5.22
C ALA A 94 -10.76 8.46 3.78
N ASN A 95 -11.10 9.48 2.99
CA ASN A 95 -10.86 9.51 1.55
C ASN A 95 -9.37 9.51 1.21
N ALA A 96 -8.54 10.22 1.96
CA ALA A 96 -7.11 10.30 1.71
C ALA A 96 -6.44 8.93 1.91
N PHE A 97 -6.80 8.23 2.98
CA PHE A 97 -6.26 6.89 3.28
C PHE A 97 -6.74 5.85 2.28
N VAL A 98 -8.04 5.86 1.97
CA VAL A 98 -8.63 4.92 1.01
C VAL A 98 -8.04 5.12 -0.37
N GLY A 99 -7.98 6.37 -0.87
CA GLY A 99 -7.41 6.67 -2.18
C GLY A 99 -5.95 6.26 -2.29
N PHE A 100 -5.14 6.59 -1.27
CA PHE A 100 -3.75 6.16 -1.18
C PHE A 100 -3.59 4.64 -1.28
N LEU A 101 -4.33 3.89 -0.45
CA LEU A 101 -4.13 2.45 -0.37
C LEU A 101 -4.69 1.75 -1.61
N ASP A 102 -5.80 2.26 -2.17
CA ASP A 102 -6.38 1.77 -3.43
C ASP A 102 -5.38 1.91 -4.59
N GLU A 103 -4.79 3.10 -4.75
CA GLU A 103 -3.80 3.37 -5.79
C GLU A 103 -2.52 2.55 -5.59
N ALA A 104 -2.04 2.44 -4.35
CA ALA A 104 -0.87 1.63 -4.02
C ALA A 104 -1.11 0.16 -4.39
N LEU A 105 -2.26 -0.41 -4.03
CA LEU A 105 -2.63 -1.79 -4.35
C LEU A 105 -2.73 -2.01 -5.86
N ASP A 106 -3.31 -1.08 -6.62
CA ASP A 106 -3.37 -1.17 -8.08
C ASP A 106 -1.99 -1.15 -8.73
N ALA A 107 -1.08 -0.32 -8.23
CA ALA A 107 0.28 -0.28 -8.72
C ALA A 107 1.05 -1.55 -8.36
N GLY A 108 0.93 -2.05 -7.11
CA GLY A 108 1.63 -3.24 -6.65
C GLY A 108 1.22 -4.55 -7.34
N LYS A 109 0.05 -4.61 -7.99
CA LYS A 109 -0.40 -5.80 -8.75
C LYS A 109 0.25 -5.94 -10.14
N ARG A 110 0.99 -4.95 -10.62
CA ARG A 110 1.54 -4.93 -11.99
C ARG A 110 2.69 -5.91 -12.19
N SER A 111 3.56 -6.03 -11.20
CA SER A 111 4.71 -6.94 -11.22
C SER A 111 5.18 -7.30 -9.80
N PRO A 112 5.97 -8.38 -9.65
CA PRO A 112 6.66 -8.69 -8.39
C PRO A 112 7.47 -7.52 -7.82
N GLU A 113 8.15 -6.79 -8.70
CA GLU A 113 9.02 -5.66 -8.36
C GLU A 113 8.18 -4.47 -7.88
N ASP A 114 7.07 -4.18 -8.56
CA ASP A 114 6.10 -3.16 -8.14
C ASP A 114 5.48 -3.49 -6.78
N PHE A 115 5.18 -4.76 -6.51
CA PHE A 115 4.68 -5.16 -5.19
C PHE A 115 5.69 -4.85 -4.07
N LEU A 116 6.96 -5.19 -4.26
CA LEU A 116 8.00 -4.92 -3.26
C LEU A 116 8.26 -3.41 -3.11
N ALA A 117 8.17 -2.65 -4.20
CA ALA A 117 8.28 -1.20 -4.15
C ALA A 117 7.07 -0.56 -3.43
N MET A 118 5.86 -1.05 -3.70
CA MET A 118 4.64 -0.68 -2.99
C MET A 118 4.78 -0.89 -1.49
N MET A 119 5.34 -2.03 -1.05
CA MET A 119 5.56 -2.31 0.38
C MET A 119 6.42 -1.23 1.05
N LYS A 120 7.52 -0.83 0.41
CA LYS A 120 8.39 0.25 0.91
C LYS A 120 7.68 1.60 0.94
N TYR A 121 6.88 1.90 -0.08
CA TYR A 121 6.10 3.13 -0.14
C TYR A 121 5.05 3.20 0.97
N VAL A 122 4.26 2.14 1.17
CA VAL A 122 3.25 2.06 2.22
C VAL A 122 3.88 2.18 3.61
N GLU A 123 5.03 1.54 3.82
CA GLU A 123 5.81 1.65 5.05
C GLU A 123 6.27 3.10 5.31
N ALA A 124 6.77 3.79 4.29
CA ALA A 124 7.17 5.19 4.41
C ALA A 124 6.00 6.10 4.79
N VAL A 125 4.83 5.92 4.15
CA VAL A 125 3.61 6.66 4.50
C VAL A 125 3.22 6.39 5.96
N LEU A 126 3.23 5.13 6.39
CA LEU A 126 2.91 4.76 7.77
C LEU A 126 3.87 5.41 8.78
N ALA A 127 5.17 5.40 8.50
CA ALA A 127 6.19 5.99 9.36
C ALA A 127 5.99 7.51 9.50
N TYR A 128 5.76 8.23 8.39
CA TYR A 128 5.46 9.65 8.44
C TYR A 128 4.13 9.95 9.14
N PHE A 129 3.11 9.12 8.94
CA PHE A 129 1.82 9.27 9.61
C PHE A 129 1.98 9.17 11.14
N TYR A 130 2.77 8.22 11.63
CA TYR A 130 3.07 8.11 13.06
C TYR A 130 3.91 9.26 13.62
N ALA A 131 4.83 9.82 12.83
CA ALA A 131 5.56 11.00 13.25
C ALA A 131 4.65 12.23 13.48
N LYS A 132 3.48 12.26 12.82
CA LYS A 132 2.50 13.36 12.88
C LYS A 132 1.33 13.12 13.81
N ALA A 133 0.97 11.86 14.07
CA ALA A 133 -0.13 11.49 14.96
C ALA A 133 0.20 11.62 16.47
N ARG A 134 1.19 12.47 16.82
CA ARG A 134 1.55 12.84 18.19
C ARG A 134 0.78 14.05 18.65
#